data_AF-A0A350NXN2-F1
#
_entry.id   AF-A0A350NXN2-F1
#
_cell.length_a   1.000
_cell.length_b   1.000
_cell.length_c   1.000
_cell.angle_alpha   90.00
_cell.angle_beta   90.00
_cell.angle_gamma   90.00
#
_symmetry.space_group_name_H-M   'P 1'
#
loop_
_entity.id
_entity.type
_entity.pdbx_description
1 polymer ?
#
loop_
_entity_poly.entity_id
_entity_poly.type
_entity_poly.pdbx_seq_one_letter_code
_entity_poly.pdbx_strand_id
1 'polypeptide(L)'
;MEKASGLDLDWYFQYFMHSTHQIDASIDAVAVGNDTLSITMGRPGAMPMPVDLLVTYDDGSTQSFHIPLVMMRGNRPLESNEVLLDDWAWTHPTYSFEWPVTQGIESIEIDPLRKTADVNRKNNSVRFNAQKTQQFLRH
;
A
#
# COMPACT_ATOMS: atom_id res chain seq x y z
N MET A 1 19.72 -12.12 19.04
CA MET A 1 18.26 -12.18 18.81
C MET A 1 17.97 -11.11 17.77
N GLU A 2 18.30 -11.39 16.50
CA GLU A 2 18.32 -10.43 15.36
C GLU A 2 18.11 -11.22 14.04
N LYS A 3 17.21 -12.21 14.04
CA LYS A 3 17.08 -13.20 12.95
C LYS A 3 15.63 -13.48 12.54
N ALA A 4 14.72 -12.53 12.70
CA ALA A 4 13.34 -12.73 12.25
C ALA A 4 13.09 -12.26 10.81
N SER A 5 13.77 -11.20 10.37
CA SER A 5 13.72 -10.74 8.97
C SER A 5 15.04 -10.03 8.70
N GLY A 6 15.73 -10.34 7.61
CA GLY A 6 16.97 -9.64 7.18
C GLY A 6 16.73 -8.20 6.72
N LEU A 7 15.82 -7.49 7.39
CA LEU A 7 15.40 -6.14 7.12
C LEU A 7 16.06 -5.25 8.17
N ASP A 8 16.78 -4.24 7.70
CA ASP A 8 17.32 -3.19 8.55
C ASP A 8 16.14 -2.49 9.23
N LEU A 9 15.98 -2.67 10.55
CA LEU A 9 14.93 -2.03 11.36
C LEU A 9 15.49 -0.86 12.20
N ASP A 10 16.79 -0.61 12.11
CA ASP A 10 17.47 0.43 12.89
C ASP A 10 16.96 1.82 12.52
N TRP A 11 16.75 2.06 11.22
CA TRP A 11 16.13 3.29 10.71
C TRP A 11 14.70 3.50 11.26
N TYR A 12 13.91 2.42 11.41
CA TYR A 12 12.55 2.50 11.92
C TYR A 12 12.53 2.94 13.39
N PHE A 13 13.38 2.32 14.23
CA PHE A 13 13.45 2.66 15.65
C PHE A 13 13.99 4.07 15.90
N GLN A 14 14.98 4.52 15.12
CA GLN A 14 15.45 5.91 15.19
C GLN A 14 14.34 6.90 14.83
N TYR A 15 13.62 6.69 13.74
CA TYR A 15 12.53 7.59 13.35
C TYR A 15 11.38 7.58 14.37
N PHE A 16 11.01 6.41 14.89
CA PHE A 16 9.94 6.28 15.89
C PHE A 16 10.30 6.92 17.24
N MET A 17 11.55 6.83 17.70
CA MET A 17 11.99 7.45 18.96
C MET A 17 12.24 8.95 18.84
N HIS A 18 12.66 9.44 17.67
CA HIS A 18 13.08 10.84 17.48
C HIS A 18 12.03 11.74 16.83
N SER A 19 10.86 11.22 16.43
CA SER A 19 9.84 12.00 15.72
C SER A 19 8.42 11.75 16.23
N THR A 20 7.58 12.80 16.19
CA THR A 20 6.11 12.71 16.32
C THR A 20 5.43 12.42 14.97
N HIS A 21 6.21 12.02 13.97
CA HIS A 21 5.73 11.80 12.61
C HIS A 21 4.79 10.59 12.58
N GLN A 22 3.60 10.80 12.04
CA GLN A 22 2.58 9.77 11.93
C GLN A 22 2.77 9.00 10.63
N ILE A 23 2.54 7.68 10.70
CA ILE A 23 2.40 6.83 9.53
C ILE A 23 0.99 7.04 9.00
N ASP A 24 0.89 7.55 7.78
CA ASP A 24 -0.38 7.73 7.08
C ASP A 24 -0.14 7.42 5.60
N ALA A 25 -0.73 6.32 5.15
CA ALA A 25 -0.75 5.90 3.77
C ALA A 25 -2.20 5.94 3.26
N SER A 26 -2.42 6.68 2.19
CA SER A 26 -3.76 6.93 1.65
C SER A 26 -3.86 6.40 0.23
N ILE A 27 -4.98 5.75 -0.12
CA ILE A 27 -5.34 5.53 -1.52
C ILE A 27 -5.90 6.85 -2.06
N ASP A 28 -5.17 7.48 -2.99
CA ASP A 28 -5.54 8.80 -3.54
C ASP A 28 -6.47 8.66 -4.75
N ALA A 29 -6.15 7.74 -5.65
CA ALA A 29 -6.97 7.44 -6.81
C ALA A 29 -6.85 5.98 -7.23
N VAL A 30 -7.95 5.43 -7.75
CA VAL A 30 -7.94 4.13 -8.40
C VAL A 30 -8.73 4.24 -9.69
N ALA A 31 -8.12 3.84 -10.79
CA ALA A 31 -8.73 3.75 -12.09
C ALA A 31 -8.75 2.28 -12.53
N VAL A 32 -9.95 1.78 -12.85
CA VAL A 32 -10.13 0.46 -13.44
C VAL A 32 -10.47 0.68 -14.90
N GLY A 33 -9.54 0.37 -15.80
CA GLY A 33 -9.75 0.29 -17.23
C GLY A 33 -10.35 -1.05 -17.65
N ASN A 34 -10.40 -1.31 -18.96
CA ASN A 34 -10.93 -2.59 -19.48
C ASN A 34 -10.09 -3.80 -19.05
N ASP A 35 -8.76 -3.65 -19.02
CA ASP A 35 -7.82 -4.75 -18.72
C ASP A 35 -6.67 -4.32 -17.79
N THR A 36 -6.76 -3.11 -17.23
CA THR A 36 -5.68 -2.49 -16.44
C THR A 36 -6.23 -1.78 -15.22
N LEU A 37 -5.65 -2.05 -14.06
CA LEU A 37 -5.87 -1.35 -12.80
C LEU A 37 -4.72 -0.38 -12.57
N SER A 38 -5.01 0.91 -12.48
CA SER A 38 -4.05 1.92 -12.05
C SER A 38 -4.39 2.37 -10.63
N ILE A 39 -3.50 2.15 -9.67
CA ILE A 39 -3.66 2.60 -8.29
C ILE A 39 -2.64 3.69 -8.02
N THR A 40 -3.11 4.82 -7.52
CA THR A 40 -2.32 5.94 -7.02
C THR A 40 -2.49 6.04 -5.52
N MET A 41 -1.39 5.92 -4.80
CA MET A 41 -1.32 6.10 -3.36
C MET A 41 -0.54 7.35 -3.03
N GLY A 42 -0.97 8.02 -1.97
CA GLY A 42 -0.29 9.12 -1.33
C GLY A 42 0.27 8.68 0.02
N ARG A 43 1.36 9.31 0.44
CA ARG A 43 1.87 9.24 1.80
C ARG A 43 1.86 10.65 2.40
N PRO A 44 0.72 11.13 2.91
CA PRO A 44 0.66 12.40 3.62
C PRO A 44 1.42 12.33 4.96
N GLY A 45 1.67 11.12 5.48
CA GLY A 45 2.51 10.89 6.64
C GLY A 45 3.99 11.20 6.38
N ALA A 46 4.63 11.85 7.33
CA ALA A 46 6.05 12.18 7.26
C ALA A 46 6.98 10.96 7.47
N MET A 47 6.42 9.83 7.92
CA MET A 47 7.18 8.60 8.14
C MET A 47 7.06 7.64 6.93
N PRO A 48 8.16 7.30 6.25
CA PRO A 48 8.15 6.26 5.22
C PRO A 48 7.91 4.88 5.85
N MET A 49 6.89 4.15 5.37
CA MET A 49 6.67 2.73 5.71
C MET A 49 6.49 1.89 4.44
N PRO A 50 6.90 0.61 4.44
CA PRO A 50 6.48 -0.32 3.40
C PRO A 50 4.96 -0.49 3.46
N VAL A 51 4.33 -0.62 2.30
CA VAL A 51 2.88 -0.68 2.18
C VAL A 51 2.48 -2.06 1.67
N ASP A 52 1.63 -2.73 2.42
CA ASP A 52 0.96 -3.95 2.01
C ASP A 52 -0.41 -3.58 1.45
N LEU A 53 -0.77 -4.11 0.29
CA LEU A 53 -2.04 -3.83 -0.36
C LEU A 53 -2.71 -5.15 -0.77
N LEU A 54 -3.98 -5.28 -0.45
CA LEU A 54 -4.80 -6.43 -0.79
C LEU A 54 -5.91 -6.00 -1.71
N VAL A 55 -5.95 -6.60 -2.91
CA VAL A 55 -7.03 -6.42 -3.87
C VAL A 55 -7.93 -7.65 -3.79
N THR A 56 -9.22 -7.42 -3.55
CA THR A 56 -10.26 -8.44 -3.63
C THR A 56 -11.03 -8.24 -4.93
N TYR A 57 -11.11 -9.28 -5.75
CA TYR A 57 -11.86 -9.28 -7.00
C TYR A 57 -13.31 -9.70 -6.77
N ASP A 58 -14.18 -9.37 -7.73
CA ASP A 58 -15.61 -9.73 -7.71
C ASP A 58 -15.86 -11.24 -7.68
N ASP A 59 -14.94 -12.03 -8.23
CA ASP A 59 -14.98 -13.51 -8.23
C ASP A 59 -14.63 -14.12 -6.84
N GLY A 60 -14.29 -13.29 -5.86
CA GLY A 60 -13.86 -13.70 -4.51
C GLY A 60 -12.37 -14.08 -4.40
N SER A 61 -11.64 -14.06 -5.51
CA SER A 61 -10.18 -14.18 -5.52
C SER A 61 -9.52 -12.95 -4.89
N THR A 62 -8.37 -13.14 -4.24
CA THR A 62 -7.60 -12.05 -3.62
C THR A 62 -6.16 -12.04 -4.12
N GLN A 63 -5.61 -10.85 -4.31
CA GLN A 63 -4.22 -10.62 -4.70
C GLN A 63 -3.56 -9.69 -3.69
N SER A 64 -2.48 -10.16 -3.06
CA SER A 64 -1.65 -9.34 -2.18
C SER A 64 -0.52 -8.71 -2.98
N PHE A 65 -0.20 -7.47 -2.64
CA PHE A 65 0.89 -6.67 -3.18
C PHE A 65 1.71 -6.13 -2.02
N HIS A 66 3.04 -6.15 -2.19
CA HIS A 66 3.98 -5.61 -1.22
C HIS A 66 4.85 -4.55 -1.88
N ILE A 67 4.82 -3.35 -1.32
CA ILE A 67 5.59 -2.20 -1.78
C ILE A 67 6.69 -1.95 -0.76
N PRO A 68 7.93 -2.38 -1.04
CA PRO A 68 9.05 -2.14 -0.16
C PRO A 68 9.47 -0.66 -0.23
N LEU A 69 10.12 -0.19 0.83
CA LEU A 69 10.84 1.08 0.77
C LEU A 69 12.21 0.88 0.16
N VAL A 70 12.67 1.85 -0.64
CA VAL A 70 14.06 1.93 -1.13
C VAL A 70 15.09 1.71 -0.03
N MET A 71 14.81 2.25 1.17
CA MET A 71 15.74 2.19 2.31
C MET A 71 15.93 0.78 2.88
N MET A 72 15.00 -0.14 2.64
CA MET A 72 15.07 -1.51 3.18
C MET A 72 16.12 -2.37 2.47
N ARG A 73 16.63 -1.95 1.28
CA ARG A 73 17.58 -2.71 0.44
C ARG A 73 17.29 -4.22 0.39
N GLY A 74 16.01 -4.57 0.31
CA GLY A 74 15.50 -5.93 0.49
C GLY A 74 14.03 -5.91 0.84
N ASN A 75 13.36 -7.04 0.65
CA ASN A 75 11.97 -7.26 1.04
C ASN A 75 11.88 -8.46 2.00
N ARG A 76 10.78 -8.53 2.77
CA ARG A 76 10.46 -9.72 3.56
C ARG A 76 10.23 -10.91 2.60
N PRO A 77 10.44 -12.16 3.04
CA PRO A 77 9.99 -13.30 2.25
C PRO A 77 8.49 -13.14 1.94
N LEU A 78 8.18 -12.97 0.66
CA LEU A 78 6.83 -12.81 0.15
C LEU A 78 6.09 -14.14 0.28
N GLU A 79 4.81 -14.08 0.62
CA GLU A 79 3.96 -15.26 0.59
C GLU A 79 3.70 -15.69 -0.87
N SER A 80 3.28 -16.94 -1.10
CA SER A 80 3.06 -17.48 -2.44
C SER A 80 2.05 -16.70 -3.30
N ASN A 81 1.22 -15.85 -2.67
CA ASN A 81 0.20 -15.02 -3.32
C ASN A 81 0.47 -13.50 -3.17
N GLU A 82 1.70 -13.13 -2.84
CA GLU A 82 2.14 -11.74 -2.65
C GLU A 82 3.07 -11.30 -3.80
N VAL A 83 2.68 -10.24 -4.50
CA VAL A 83 3.45 -9.67 -5.61
C VAL A 83 4.33 -8.55 -5.08
N LEU A 84 5.62 -8.61 -5.39
CA LEU A 84 6.53 -7.50 -5.13
C LEU A 84 6.33 -6.41 -6.18
N LEU A 85 6.01 -5.21 -5.71
CA LEU A 85 6.02 -4.01 -6.54
C LEU A 85 7.36 -3.27 -6.42
N ASP A 86 7.58 -2.32 -7.32
CA ASP A 86 8.76 -1.46 -7.30
C ASP A 86 8.89 -0.69 -5.98
N ASP A 87 10.13 -0.30 -5.69
CA ASP A 87 10.45 0.42 -4.48
C ASP A 87 9.81 1.82 -4.44
N TRP A 88 9.15 2.13 -3.33
CA TRP A 88 8.62 3.47 -3.11
C TRP A 88 9.72 4.39 -2.58
N ALA A 89 10.21 5.28 -3.45
CA ALA A 89 11.15 6.33 -3.09
C ALA A 89 10.54 7.27 -2.03
N TRP A 90 11.20 7.40 -0.88
CA TRP A 90 10.71 8.23 0.24
C TRP A 90 10.59 9.72 -0.11
N THR A 91 11.34 10.19 -1.11
CA THR A 91 11.32 11.56 -1.65
C THR A 91 10.05 11.86 -2.47
N HIS A 92 9.33 10.82 -2.91
CA HIS A 92 8.11 10.97 -3.71
C HIS A 92 6.89 10.73 -2.82
N PRO A 93 6.08 11.76 -2.54
CA PRO A 93 4.90 11.62 -1.67
C PRO A 93 3.76 10.82 -2.34
N THR A 94 3.85 10.56 -3.63
CA THR A 94 2.87 9.80 -4.42
C THR A 94 3.55 8.63 -5.12
N TYR A 95 2.88 7.47 -5.11
CA TYR A 95 3.29 6.26 -5.79
C TYR A 95 2.14 5.74 -6.64
N SER A 96 2.42 5.47 -7.92
CA SER A 96 1.43 4.96 -8.87
C SER A 96 1.96 3.71 -9.53
N PHE A 97 1.14 2.68 -9.60
CA PHE A 97 1.46 1.46 -10.34
C PHE A 97 0.27 1.00 -11.17
N GLU A 98 0.57 0.25 -12.22
CA GLU A 98 -0.41 -0.36 -13.10
C GLU A 98 -0.32 -1.88 -13.00
N TRP A 99 -1.46 -2.54 -12.90
CA TRP A 99 -1.55 -3.98 -12.81
C TRP A 99 -2.56 -4.51 -13.83
N PRO A 100 -2.22 -5.52 -14.65
CA PRO A 100 -3.20 -6.11 -15.55
C PRO A 100 -4.31 -6.80 -14.75
N VAL A 101 -5.56 -6.37 -14.94
CA VAL A 101 -6.73 -7.01 -14.32
C VAL A 101 -7.74 -7.34 -15.40
N THR A 102 -8.17 -8.60 -15.45
CA THR A 102 -9.22 -9.04 -16.37
C THR A 102 -10.59 -9.09 -15.69
N GLN A 103 -10.63 -8.95 -14.37
CA GLN A 103 -11.82 -9.08 -13.54
C GLN A 103 -12.15 -7.76 -12.84
N GLY A 104 -13.43 -7.59 -12.52
CA GLY A 104 -13.89 -6.48 -11.68
C GLY A 104 -13.25 -6.54 -10.29
N ILE A 105 -12.98 -5.36 -9.73
CA ILE A 105 -12.43 -5.23 -8.38
C ILE A 105 -13.58 -4.95 -7.43
N GLU A 106 -13.65 -5.68 -6.32
CA GLU A 106 -14.62 -5.46 -5.26
C GLU A 106 -14.09 -4.46 -4.24
N SER A 107 -12.87 -4.69 -3.77
CA SER A 107 -12.25 -3.84 -2.74
C SER A 107 -10.73 -3.84 -2.81
N ILE A 108 -10.15 -2.73 -2.36
CA ILE A 108 -8.71 -2.55 -2.20
C ILE A 108 -8.48 -2.08 -0.77
N GLU A 109 -7.60 -2.75 -0.05
CA GLU A 109 -7.28 -2.44 1.34
C GLU A 109 -5.77 -2.37 1.55
N ILE A 110 -5.30 -1.27 2.16
CA ILE A 110 -3.94 -1.12 2.65
C ILE A 110 -3.84 -1.71 4.05
N ASP A 111 -2.81 -2.52 4.28
CA ASP A 111 -2.47 -3.18 5.54
C ASP A 111 -3.63 -4.00 6.14
N PRO A 112 -4.13 -5.04 5.44
CA PRO A 112 -5.20 -5.90 5.96
C PRO A 112 -4.81 -6.62 7.26
N LEU A 113 -3.51 -6.88 7.43
CA LEU A 113 -2.95 -7.57 8.60
C LEU A 113 -2.75 -6.62 9.80
N ARG A 114 -3.03 -5.32 9.65
CA ARG A 114 -2.88 -4.30 10.69
C ARG A 114 -1.49 -4.29 11.32
N LYS A 115 -0.47 -4.60 10.52
CA LYS A 115 0.93 -4.62 10.95
C LYS A 115 1.47 -3.19 11.12
N THR A 116 0.81 -2.21 10.52
CA THR A 116 1.18 -0.80 10.58
C THR A 116 0.27 -0.02 11.51
N ALA A 117 0.87 0.89 12.28
CA ALA A 117 0.14 1.81 13.15
C ALA A 117 -0.31 3.04 12.33
N ASP A 118 -1.12 2.80 11.29
CA ASP A 118 -1.69 3.89 10.48
C ASP A 118 -2.72 4.68 11.30
N VAL A 119 -2.56 6.01 11.30
CA VAL A 119 -3.40 6.94 12.08
C VAL A 119 -4.79 7.13 11.45
N ASN A 120 -4.92 7.04 10.13
CA ASN A 120 -6.17 7.30 9.42
C ASN A 120 -6.63 6.10 8.57
N ARG A 121 -6.82 4.95 9.22
CA ARG A 121 -7.31 3.70 8.61
C ARG A 121 -8.57 3.80 7.74
N LYS A 122 -9.33 4.89 7.82
CA LYS A 122 -10.50 5.12 6.96
C LYS A 122 -10.13 5.42 5.51
N ASN A 123 -8.91 5.92 5.23
CA ASN A 123 -8.42 6.17 3.87
C ASN A 123 -7.63 4.97 3.28
N ASN A 124 -7.47 3.89 4.07
CA ASN A 124 -6.75 2.68 3.68
C ASN A 124 -7.60 1.72 2.84
N SER A 125 -8.93 1.84 2.89
CA SER A 125 -9.83 0.91 2.20
C SER A 125 -10.72 1.64 1.19
N VAL A 126 -10.68 1.21 -0.06
CA VAL A 126 -11.61 1.62 -1.10
C VAL A 126 -12.45 0.41 -1.48
N ARG A 127 -13.77 0.53 -1.37
CA ARG A 127 -14.71 -0.48 -1.89
C ARG A 127 -15.34 0.05 -3.17
N PHE A 128 -15.18 -0.69 -4.26
CA PHE A 128 -15.83 -0.40 -5.52
C PHE A 128 -17.22 -1.01 -5.44
N ASN A 129 -18.20 -0.16 -5.16
CA ASN A 129 -19.58 -0.54 -5.43
C ASN A 129 -19.81 -0.29 -6.92
N ALA A 130 -20.30 -1.28 -7.66
CA ALA A 130 -20.44 -1.31 -9.13
C ALA A 130 -21.28 -0.15 -9.76
N GLN A 131 -21.64 0.87 -8.98
CA GLN A 131 -22.46 2.01 -9.38
C GLN A 131 -21.82 3.39 -9.23
N LYS A 132 -20.60 3.55 -8.69
CA LYS A 132 -20.01 4.89 -8.53
C LYS A 132 -18.51 4.92 -8.77
N THR A 133 -18.12 5.48 -9.92
CA THR A 133 -16.81 6.10 -10.12
C THR A 133 -16.63 7.18 -9.04
N GLN A 134 -15.91 6.87 -7.96
CA GLN A 134 -15.57 7.86 -6.95
C GLN A 134 -14.37 8.66 -7.46
N GLN A 135 -14.65 9.77 -8.13
CA GLN A 135 -13.67 10.85 -8.26
C GLN A 135 -13.55 11.53 -6.89
N PHE A 136 -12.38 11.40 -6.27
CA PHE A 136 -12.03 12.19 -5.10
C PHE A 136 -11.85 13.65 -5.53
N LEU A 137 -12.91 14.44 -5.40
CA LEU A 137 -12.86 15.89 -5.57
C LEU A 137 -12.09 16.51 -4.40
N ARG A 138 -10.88 16.97 -4.70
CA ARG A 138 -10.04 17.77 -3.80
C ARG A 138 -10.72 19.12 -3.60
N HIS A 139 -11.01 19.49 -2.36
CA HIS A 139 -11.60 20.78 -2.01
C HIS A 139 -10.56 21.78 -1.52
#